data_AF-A0A7X9CY99-F1
#
_entry.id   AF-A0A7X9CY99-F1
#
_cell.length_a   1.000
_cell.length_b   1.000
_cell.length_c   1.000
_cell.angle_alpha   90.00
_cell.angle_beta   90.00
_cell.angle_gamma   90.00
#
_symmetry.space_group_name_H-M   'P 1'
#
loop_
_entity.id
_entity.type
_entity.pdbx_description
1 polymer ?
#
loop_
_entity_poly.entity_id
_entity_poly.type
_entity_poly.pdbx_seq_one_letter_code
_entity_poly.pdbx_strand_id
1 'polypeptide(L)'
;MNDTSSSVKNKAHVFDWDRVISKYEKLEDLPGDLPVSDSESERIVSVYNRAIDQIRTDNTDVAMIALEKVSVRWPHFIEASSLYGLLLAKMQRFAEAEKQFEKVLLASPDDDIVPTINEWRKRAREERIREEARDSSKRRREDRLLPVRASLAKSGILQRAADEDGTGRVQMASKREQEEMLRAGGDYVQGGETSRTGMAKIAQGLTIAVIVASVLFIIFYYAIRPAIVANENRRTRLEWLETVLVERSEEDQAIRKILEAYRNAFGDADEKRN
;
A
#
# COMPACT_ATOMS: atom_id res chain seq x y z
N MET A 1 45.75 -10.54 -29.29
CA MET A 1 44.63 -11.32 -28.75
C MET A 1 43.60 -10.36 -28.20
N ASN A 2 42.45 -10.28 -28.85
CA ASN A 2 41.23 -9.73 -28.28
C ASN A 2 40.61 -10.83 -27.41
N ASP A 3 40.26 -10.52 -26.16
CA ASP A 3 39.07 -11.11 -25.55
C ASP A 3 38.51 -10.16 -24.49
N THR A 4 37.47 -9.49 -24.94
CA THR A 4 36.28 -9.01 -24.23
C THR A 4 36.10 -9.48 -22.80
N SER A 5 36.11 -8.53 -21.87
CA SER A 5 35.06 -8.48 -20.84
C SER A 5 34.39 -7.12 -20.92
N SER A 6 33.53 -7.02 -21.93
CA SER A 6 32.58 -5.94 -22.10
C SER A 6 31.67 -5.86 -20.87
N SER A 7 31.81 -4.77 -20.13
CA SER A 7 30.71 -3.97 -19.58
C SER A 7 29.35 -4.69 -19.57
N VAL A 8 29.03 -5.34 -18.46
CA VAL A 8 27.64 -5.70 -18.16
C VAL A 8 26.92 -4.40 -17.79
N LYS A 9 26.49 -3.68 -18.82
CA LYS A 9 25.54 -2.57 -18.74
C LYS A 9 24.21 -3.13 -18.23
N ASN A 10 23.96 -2.99 -16.93
CA ASN A 10 22.60 -2.89 -16.41
C ASN A 10 22.56 -2.33 -14.98
N LYS A 11 23.08 -1.12 -14.79
CA LYS A 11 22.56 -0.25 -13.72
C LYS A 11 21.40 0.50 -14.34
N ALA A 12 20.17 -0.01 -14.13
CA ALA A 12 18.99 0.82 -14.30
C ALA A 12 19.27 2.15 -13.58
N HIS A 13 19.13 3.27 -14.26
CA HIS A 13 19.42 4.59 -13.73
C HIS A 13 18.48 4.83 -12.54
N VAL A 14 18.93 4.50 -11.32
CA VAL A 14 18.19 4.76 -10.08
C VAL A 14 17.95 6.27 -10.04
N PHE A 15 16.71 6.66 -9.77
CA PHE A 15 16.37 8.07 -9.70
C PHE A 15 17.15 8.71 -8.55
N ASP A 16 17.86 9.79 -8.85
CA ASP A 16 18.72 10.48 -7.90
C ASP A 16 17.89 11.48 -7.08
N TRP A 17 17.31 10.98 -5.98
CA TRP A 17 16.49 11.77 -5.07
C TRP A 17 17.30 12.90 -4.42
N ASP A 18 18.58 12.64 -4.09
CA ASP A 18 19.47 13.61 -3.46
C ASP A 18 19.71 14.83 -4.36
N ARG A 19 19.92 14.61 -5.66
CA ARG A 19 20.04 15.70 -6.64
C ARG A 19 18.79 16.57 -6.75
N VAL A 20 17.60 16.00 -6.55
CA VAL A 20 16.36 16.79 -6.55
C VAL A 20 16.24 17.57 -5.25
N ILE A 21 16.51 16.93 -4.12
CA ILE A 21 16.47 17.55 -2.78
C ILE A 21 17.48 18.70 -2.69
N SER A 22 18.67 18.59 -3.30
CA SER A 22 19.71 19.62 -3.25
C SER A 22 19.31 20.94 -3.91
N LYS A 23 18.24 20.96 -4.72
CA LYS A 23 17.71 22.18 -5.33
C LYS A 23 16.84 23.00 -4.39
N TYR A 24 16.42 22.44 -3.26
CA TYR A 24 15.65 23.17 -2.27
C TYR A 24 16.55 24.14 -1.51
N GLU A 25 16.14 25.40 -1.51
CA GLU A 25 16.84 26.50 -0.86
C GLU A 25 16.06 26.98 0.36
N LYS A 26 16.74 27.82 1.15
CA LYS A 26 16.12 28.50 2.27
C LYS A 26 15.21 29.61 1.74
N LEU A 27 14.15 29.88 2.48
CA LEU A 27 13.19 30.91 2.17
C LEU A 27 13.43 32.13 3.07
N GLU A 28 13.29 33.32 2.51
CA GLU A 28 13.25 34.56 3.29
C GLU A 28 11.85 34.82 3.84
N ASP A 29 10.83 34.54 3.02
CA ASP A 29 9.41 34.65 3.37
C ASP A 29 8.62 33.45 2.81
N LEU A 30 7.41 33.26 3.31
CA LEU A 30 6.54 32.15 2.95
C LEU A 30 6.01 32.35 1.51
N PRO A 31 6.20 31.37 0.61
CA PRO A 31 5.69 31.45 -0.75
C PRO A 31 4.16 31.32 -0.75
N GLY A 32 3.48 32.27 -1.40
CA GLY A 32 2.02 32.30 -1.57
C GLY A 32 1.23 32.97 -0.43
N ASP A 33 -0.06 33.19 -0.68
CA ASP A 33 -1.00 33.85 0.26
C ASP A 33 -1.58 32.83 1.27
N LEU A 34 -0.73 32.19 2.07
CA LEU A 34 -1.20 31.41 3.21
C LEU A 34 -1.84 32.35 4.24
N PRO A 35 -3.07 32.11 4.72
CA PRO A 35 -3.78 33.02 5.62
C PRO A 35 -3.28 32.85 7.07
N VAL A 36 -2.01 33.23 7.31
CA VAL A 36 -1.33 33.15 8.60
C VAL A 36 -0.89 34.52 9.07
N SER A 37 -0.76 34.70 10.39
CA SER A 37 -0.17 35.92 10.94
C SER A 37 1.33 36.00 10.60
N ASP A 38 1.89 37.21 10.52
CA ASP A 38 3.33 37.43 10.26
C ASP A 38 4.21 36.64 11.23
N SER A 39 3.86 36.64 12.52
CA SER A 39 4.58 35.89 13.55
C SER A 39 4.56 34.37 13.35
N GLU A 40 3.53 33.86 12.67
CA GLU A 40 3.40 32.45 12.34
C GLU A 40 4.11 32.11 11.02
N SER A 41 4.06 33.01 10.03
CA SER A 41 4.87 32.93 8.80
C SER A 41 6.35 32.78 9.15
N GLU A 42 6.90 33.67 9.97
CA GLU A 42 8.30 33.62 10.42
C GLU A 42 8.67 32.29 11.09
N ARG A 43 7.76 31.75 11.90
CA ARG A 43 7.95 30.45 12.57
C ARG A 43 7.97 29.30 11.56
N ILE A 44 7.06 29.30 10.59
CA ILE A 44 6.99 28.26 9.55
C ILE A 44 8.25 28.29 8.70
N VAL A 45 8.66 29.47 8.22
CA VAL A 45 9.89 29.69 7.45
C VAL A 45 11.12 29.24 8.25
N SER A 46 11.19 29.60 9.53
CA SER A 46 12.28 29.17 10.43
C SER A 46 12.36 27.64 10.57
N VAL A 47 11.22 26.97 10.76
CA VAL A 47 11.17 25.50 10.84
C VAL A 47 11.61 24.85 9.53
N TYR A 48 11.12 25.35 8.39
CA TYR A 48 11.51 24.86 7.07
C TYR A 48 13.01 25.06 6.80
N ASN A 49 13.54 26.25 7.05
CA ASN A 49 14.96 26.55 6.85
C ASN A 49 15.87 25.72 7.75
N ARG A 50 15.44 25.48 9.00
CA ARG A 50 16.13 24.55 9.90
C ARG A 50 16.11 23.13 9.34
N ALA A 51 14.99 22.67 8.76
CA ALA A 51 14.93 21.36 8.14
C ALA A 51 15.90 21.25 6.95
N ILE A 52 16.02 22.28 6.11
CA ILE A 52 17.03 22.34 5.03
C ILE A 52 18.46 22.20 5.57
N ASP A 53 18.80 22.89 6.65
CA ASP A 53 20.11 22.74 7.29
C ASP A 53 20.33 21.32 7.81
N GLN A 54 19.33 20.73 8.46
CA GLN A 54 19.42 19.36 8.96
C GLN A 54 19.60 18.34 7.84
N ILE A 55 18.94 18.52 6.69
CA ILE A 55 19.12 17.68 5.49
C ILE A 55 20.57 17.78 4.99
N ARG A 56 21.14 18.99 4.96
CA ARG A 56 22.52 19.24 4.52
C ARG A 56 23.56 18.65 5.48
N THR A 57 23.24 18.55 6.76
CA THR A 57 24.11 17.90 7.77
C THR A 57 23.79 16.42 7.98
N ASP A 58 23.04 15.79 7.07
CA ASP A 58 22.62 14.38 7.09
C ASP A 58 21.75 13.96 8.30
N ASN A 59 21.22 14.93 9.05
CA ASN A 59 20.25 14.72 10.13
C ASN A 59 18.82 14.62 9.57
N THR A 60 18.64 13.75 8.58
CA THR A 60 17.42 13.68 7.78
C THR A 60 16.18 13.31 8.61
N ASP A 61 16.33 12.49 9.65
CA ASP A 61 15.20 12.08 10.51
C ASP A 61 14.55 13.25 11.26
N VAL A 62 15.37 14.15 11.79
CA VAL A 62 14.90 15.36 12.48
C VAL A 62 14.21 16.30 11.48
N ALA A 63 14.77 16.44 10.28
CA ALA A 63 14.18 17.22 9.20
C ALA A 63 12.81 16.65 8.78
N MET A 64 12.69 15.32 8.64
CA MET A 64 11.43 14.66 8.30
C MET A 64 10.34 14.94 9.33
N ILE A 65 10.64 14.84 10.64
CA ILE A 65 9.66 15.12 11.70
C ILE A 65 9.17 16.58 11.64
N ALA A 66 10.09 17.52 11.40
CA ALA A 66 9.75 18.93 11.30
C ALA A 66 8.86 19.20 10.07
N LEU A 67 9.25 18.68 8.91
CA LEU A 67 8.52 18.86 7.65
C LEU A 67 7.19 18.13 7.64
N GLU A 68 7.08 16.95 8.27
CA GLU A 68 5.80 16.25 8.44
C GLU A 68 4.78 17.14 9.15
N LYS A 69 5.16 17.73 10.29
CA LYS A 69 4.28 18.63 11.05
C LYS A 69 3.85 19.84 10.23
N VAL A 70 4.77 20.43 9.47
CA VAL A 70 4.47 21.57 8.58
C VAL A 70 3.51 21.14 7.48
N SER A 71 3.77 20.03 6.79
CA SER A 71 2.94 19.54 5.68
C SER A 71 1.52 19.16 6.09
N VAL A 72 1.34 18.64 7.31
CA VAL A 72 0.00 18.27 7.83
C VAL A 72 -0.78 19.52 8.20
N ARG A 73 -0.14 20.52 8.82
CA ARG A 73 -0.82 21.73 9.27
C ARG A 73 -1.03 22.74 8.15
N TRP A 74 -0.12 22.80 7.18
CA TRP A 74 -0.13 23.71 6.05
C TRP A 74 0.02 22.94 4.73
N PRO A 75 -1.02 22.21 4.29
CA PRO A 75 -0.96 21.39 3.08
C PRO A 75 -0.69 22.20 1.80
N HIS A 76 -1.09 23.49 1.79
CA HIS A 76 -0.85 24.41 0.69
C HIS A 76 0.58 24.97 0.66
N PHE A 77 1.42 24.69 1.67
CA PHE A 77 2.84 24.98 1.58
C PHE A 77 3.52 23.87 0.75
N ILE A 78 3.53 24.08 -0.57
CA ILE A 78 3.89 23.07 -1.56
C ILE A 78 5.35 22.66 -1.45
N GLU A 79 6.26 23.59 -1.17
CA GLU A 79 7.69 23.34 -1.04
C GLU A 79 7.98 22.40 0.14
N ALA A 80 7.45 22.70 1.33
CA ALA A 80 7.64 21.85 2.51
C ALA A 80 7.01 20.47 2.33
N SER A 81 5.81 20.42 1.76
CA SER A 81 5.07 19.17 1.56
C SER A 81 5.73 18.27 0.50
N SER A 82 6.23 18.88 -0.59
CA SER A 82 6.97 18.18 -1.64
C SER A 82 8.33 17.68 -1.14
N LEU A 83 9.04 18.51 -0.37
CA LEU A 83 10.31 18.13 0.24
C LEU A 83 10.15 16.94 1.20
N TYR A 84 9.08 16.93 2.00
CA TYR A 84 8.75 15.79 2.86
C TYR A 84 8.53 14.51 2.04
N GLY A 85 7.76 14.58 0.94
CA GLY A 85 7.57 13.47 0.01
C GLY A 85 8.88 12.94 -0.59
N LEU A 86 9.80 13.85 -0.95
CA LEU A 86 11.12 13.48 -1.47
C LEU A 86 12.01 12.81 -0.42
N LEU A 87 11.98 13.26 0.83
CA LEU A 87 12.71 12.61 1.93
C LEU A 87 12.20 11.20 2.21
N LEU A 88 10.87 10.99 2.17
CA LEU A 88 10.28 9.65 2.25
C LEU A 88 10.79 8.74 1.13
N ALA A 89 10.85 9.25 -0.10
CA ALA A 89 11.37 8.50 -1.24
C ALA A 89 12.87 8.18 -1.10
N LYS A 90 13.68 9.13 -0.62
CA LYS A 90 15.10 8.92 -0.29
C LYS A 90 15.28 7.80 0.73
N MET A 91 14.42 7.73 1.74
CA MET A 91 14.40 6.68 2.77
C MET A 91 13.76 5.36 2.31
N GLN A 92 13.52 5.19 1.01
CA GLN A 92 12.87 4.01 0.42
C GLN A 92 11.44 3.74 0.94
N ARG A 93 10.81 4.73 1.57
CA ARG A 93 9.40 4.67 2.02
C ARG A 93 8.48 5.06 0.86
N PHE A 94 8.60 4.36 -0.26
CA PHE A 94 7.99 4.73 -1.54
C PHE A 94 6.46 4.81 -1.53
N ALA A 95 5.80 3.92 -0.77
CA ALA A 95 4.34 3.94 -0.62
C ALA A 95 3.85 5.20 0.10
N GLU A 96 4.60 5.69 1.07
CA GLU A 96 4.28 6.90 1.79
C GLU A 96 4.59 8.13 0.95
N ALA A 97 5.73 8.13 0.25
CA ALA A 97 6.10 9.19 -0.69
C ALA A 97 5.04 9.38 -1.79
N GLU A 98 4.58 8.28 -2.43
CA GLU A 98 3.53 8.29 -3.44
C GLU A 98 2.26 8.99 -2.90
N LYS A 99 1.80 8.61 -1.72
CA LYS A 99 0.63 9.23 -1.05
C LYS A 99 0.84 10.69 -0.71
N GLN A 100 2.04 11.08 -0.27
CA GLN A 100 2.30 12.50 0.03
C GLN A 100 2.28 13.33 -1.25
N PHE A 101 2.88 12.87 -2.36
CA PHE A 101 2.79 13.58 -3.63
C PHE A 101 1.35 13.68 -4.14
N GLU A 102 0.50 12.68 -3.92
CA GLU A 102 -0.93 12.79 -4.20
C GLU A 102 -1.60 13.90 -3.39
N LYS A 103 -1.31 14.00 -2.09
CA LYS A 103 -1.84 15.10 -1.26
C LYS A 103 -1.36 16.46 -1.74
N VAL A 104 -0.09 16.59 -2.12
CA VAL A 104 0.44 17.84 -2.67
C VAL A 104 -0.32 18.24 -3.93
N LEU A 105 -0.56 17.30 -4.84
CA LEU A 105 -1.34 17.56 -6.06
C LEU A 105 -2.81 17.93 -5.76
N LEU A 106 -3.40 17.36 -4.70
CA LEU A 106 -4.74 17.72 -4.24
C LEU A 106 -4.79 19.11 -3.59
N ALA A 107 -3.68 19.60 -3.05
CA ALA A 107 -3.57 20.95 -2.49
C ALA A 107 -3.56 22.06 -3.57
N SER A 108 -3.73 21.70 -4.85
CA SER A 108 -3.77 22.61 -6.00
C SER A 108 -2.52 23.49 -6.10
N PRO A 109 -1.33 22.86 -6.32
CA PRO A 109 -0.11 23.61 -6.55
C PRO A 109 -0.17 24.33 -7.91
N ASP A 110 0.72 25.29 -8.10
CA ASP A 110 0.84 26.03 -9.37
C ASP A 110 1.06 25.09 -10.58
N ASP A 111 0.48 25.46 -11.72
CA ASP A 111 0.44 24.61 -12.91
C ASP A 111 1.84 24.23 -13.44
N ASP A 112 2.86 25.03 -13.15
CA ASP A 112 4.25 24.82 -13.58
C ASP A 112 4.97 23.70 -12.80
N ILE A 113 4.63 23.52 -11.51
CA ILE A 113 5.25 22.50 -10.66
C ILE A 113 4.50 21.16 -10.71
N VAL A 114 3.22 21.16 -11.10
CA VAL A 114 2.37 19.95 -11.25
C VAL A 114 3.02 18.83 -12.07
N PRO A 115 3.61 19.06 -13.26
CA PRO A 115 4.25 18.00 -14.04
C PRO A 115 5.42 17.36 -13.31
N THR A 116 6.19 18.18 -12.59
CA THR A 116 7.37 17.76 -11.83
C THR A 116 6.96 16.86 -10.65
N ILE A 117 5.94 17.25 -9.89
CA ILE A 117 5.43 16.47 -8.76
C ILE A 117 4.80 15.15 -9.26
N ASN A 118 4.08 15.18 -10.38
CA ASN A 118 3.54 13.98 -11.00
C ASN A 118 4.63 12.98 -11.43
N GLU A 119 5.77 13.47 -11.93
CA GLU A 119 6.92 12.62 -12.25
C GLU A 119 7.50 11.99 -10.98
N TRP A 120 7.71 12.76 -9.90
CA TRP A 120 8.18 12.21 -8.63
C TRP A 120 7.24 11.14 -8.07
N ARG A 121 5.91 11.37 -8.13
CA ARG A 121 4.91 10.38 -7.75
C ARG A 121 5.02 9.10 -8.57
N LYS A 122 5.13 9.21 -9.90
CA LYS A 122 5.28 8.04 -10.79
C LYS A 122 6.55 7.27 -10.46
N ARG A 123 7.68 7.96 -10.24
CA ARG A 123 8.94 7.34 -9.84
C ARG A 123 8.84 6.60 -8.51
N ALA A 124 8.22 7.21 -7.50
CA ALA A 124 7.96 6.55 -6.22
C ALA A 124 7.13 5.27 -6.41
N ARG A 125 6.06 5.33 -7.22
CA ARG A 125 5.22 4.18 -7.54
C ARG A 125 6.01 3.05 -8.23
N GLU A 126 6.85 3.38 -9.20
CA GLU A 126 7.68 2.41 -9.92
C GLU A 126 8.68 1.70 -8.99
N GLU A 127 9.33 2.46 -8.09
CA GLU A 127 10.25 1.88 -7.11
C GLU A 127 9.51 0.98 -6.11
N ARG A 128 8.33 1.39 -5.62
CA ARG A 128 7.48 0.56 -4.77
C ARG A 128 7.14 -0.77 -5.43
N ILE A 129 6.67 -0.75 -6.68
CA ILE A 129 6.33 -1.97 -7.42
C ILE A 129 7.57 -2.86 -7.61
N ARG A 130 8.74 -2.26 -7.85
CA ARG A 130 10.00 -3.00 -8.01
C ARG A 130 10.44 -3.66 -6.71
N GLU A 131 10.27 -2.99 -5.58
CA GLU A 131 10.57 -3.54 -4.26
C GLU A 131 9.62 -4.69 -3.91
N GLU A 132 8.31 -4.53 -4.11
CA GLU A 132 7.32 -5.58 -3.94
C GLU A 132 7.60 -6.81 -4.83
N ALA A 133 8.02 -6.58 -6.07
CA ALA A 133 8.44 -7.64 -6.99
C ALA A 133 9.71 -8.36 -6.51
N ARG A 134 10.69 -7.64 -5.98
CA ARG A 134 11.91 -8.23 -5.40
C ARG A 134 11.59 -9.07 -4.17
N ASP A 135 10.75 -8.58 -3.29
CA ASP A 135 10.41 -9.28 -2.06
C ASP A 135 9.52 -10.50 -2.30
N SER A 136 8.56 -10.42 -3.22
CA SER A 136 7.79 -11.59 -3.66
C SER A 136 8.68 -12.65 -4.31
N SER A 137 9.69 -12.24 -5.09
CA SER A 137 10.68 -13.15 -5.65
C SER A 137 11.55 -13.82 -4.58
N LYS A 138 12.03 -13.06 -3.59
CA LYS A 138 12.78 -13.59 -2.42
C LYS A 138 11.93 -14.60 -1.65
N ARG A 139 10.66 -14.29 -1.35
CA ARG A 139 9.75 -15.20 -0.65
C ARG A 139 9.52 -16.50 -1.43
N ARG A 140 9.24 -16.41 -2.73
CA ARG A 140 9.10 -17.60 -3.59
C ARG A 140 10.36 -18.46 -3.62
N ARG A 141 11.55 -17.84 -3.66
CA ARG A 141 12.82 -18.56 -3.60
C ARG A 141 13.01 -19.24 -2.25
N GLU A 142 12.73 -18.53 -1.16
CA GLU A 142 12.78 -19.07 0.20
C GLU A 142 11.85 -20.28 0.34
N ASP A 143 10.59 -20.16 -0.10
CA ASP A 143 9.60 -21.24 -0.07
C ASP A 143 10.06 -22.52 -0.80
N ARG A 144 10.73 -22.36 -1.96
CA ARG A 144 11.33 -23.49 -2.68
C ARG A 144 12.50 -24.13 -1.94
N LEU A 145 13.23 -23.36 -1.13
CA LEU A 145 14.36 -23.82 -0.35
C LEU A 145 13.93 -24.42 1.00
N LEU A 146 12.73 -24.12 1.51
CA LEU A 146 12.20 -24.68 2.75
C LEU A 146 12.28 -26.21 2.85
N PRO A 147 11.83 -27.01 1.85
CA PRO A 147 11.92 -28.47 1.96
C PRO A 147 13.38 -28.96 1.99
N VAL A 148 14.27 -28.32 1.23
CA VAL A 148 15.71 -28.65 1.21
C VAL A 148 16.36 -28.29 2.55
N ARG A 149 16.01 -27.13 3.13
CA ARG A 149 16.46 -26.73 4.47
C ARG A 149 15.93 -27.67 5.54
N ALA A 150 14.66 -28.08 5.45
CA ALA A 150 14.05 -29.03 6.38
C ALA A 150 14.69 -30.42 6.29
N SER A 151 15.01 -30.92 5.08
CA SER A 151 15.71 -32.19 4.91
C SER A 151 17.13 -32.13 5.44
N LEU A 152 17.86 -31.05 5.17
CA LEU A 152 19.23 -30.85 5.66
C LEU A 152 19.28 -30.67 7.20
N ALA A 153 18.27 -30.05 7.79
CA ALA A 153 18.12 -29.97 9.25
C ALA A 153 17.78 -31.35 9.86
N LYS A 154 16.87 -32.10 9.23
CA LYS A 154 16.50 -33.47 9.68
C LYS A 154 17.67 -34.44 9.57
N SER A 155 18.54 -34.29 8.58
CA SER A 155 19.75 -35.10 8.41
C SER A 155 20.92 -34.65 9.28
N GLY A 156 20.74 -33.66 10.17
CA GLY A 156 21.80 -33.14 11.04
C GLY A 156 22.89 -32.34 10.32
N ILE A 157 22.72 -32.03 9.04
CA ILE A 157 23.70 -31.28 8.22
C ILE A 157 23.62 -29.77 8.52
N LEU A 158 22.43 -29.27 8.84
CA LEU A 158 22.21 -27.92 9.34
C LEU A 158 21.92 -27.96 10.83
N GLN A 159 22.75 -27.30 11.63
CA GLN A 159 22.50 -27.12 13.05
C GLN A 159 22.03 -25.67 13.29
N ARG A 160 20.95 -25.51 14.06
CA ARG A 160 20.56 -24.20 14.57
C ARG A 160 21.53 -23.86 15.68
N ALA A 161 22.43 -22.90 15.46
CA ALA A 161 23.27 -22.38 16.53
C ALA A 161 22.33 -21.78 17.59
N ALA A 162 22.36 -22.36 18.79
CA ALA A 162 21.67 -21.83 19.94
C ALA A 162 22.57 -20.76 20.56
N ASP A 163 22.51 -19.54 20.04
CA ASP A 163 23.01 -18.37 20.76
C ASP A 163 21.84 -17.75 21.53
N GLU A 164 22.11 -17.45 22.81
CA GLU A 164 21.16 -16.95 23.82
C GLU A 164 20.47 -15.63 23.41
N ASP A 165 21.05 -14.89 22.45
CA ASP A 165 20.59 -13.58 21.97
C ASP A 165 19.74 -13.60 20.69
N GLY A 166 19.25 -14.77 20.26
CA GLY A 166 18.13 -14.84 19.29
C GLY A 166 18.41 -14.36 17.85
N THR A 167 19.65 -14.07 17.48
CA THR A 167 20.02 -13.73 16.09
C THR A 167 20.39 -15.00 15.31
N GLY A 168 19.38 -15.83 15.01
CA GLY A 168 19.54 -17.17 14.44
C GLY A 168 20.35 -17.24 13.14
N ARG A 169 21.65 -17.50 13.24
CA ARG A 169 22.51 -17.88 12.12
C ARG A 169 22.56 -19.41 12.06
N VAL A 170 22.18 -19.98 10.92
CA VAL A 170 22.28 -21.43 10.69
C VAL A 170 23.71 -21.73 10.23
N GLN A 171 24.43 -22.56 10.98
CA GLN A 171 25.80 -22.96 10.63
C GLN A 171 25.77 -24.40 10.08
N MET A 172 26.59 -24.66 9.06
CA MET A 172 26.77 -26.03 8.55
C MET A 172 27.47 -26.86 9.62
N ALA A 173 27.06 -28.12 9.80
CA ALA A 173 27.76 -29.08 10.66
C ALA A 173 29.22 -29.26 10.21
N SER A 174 30.12 -29.60 11.13
CA SER A 174 31.54 -29.73 10.81
C SER A 174 31.79 -30.88 9.81
N LYS A 175 32.87 -30.81 9.01
CA LYS A 175 33.17 -31.84 7.98
C LYS A 175 33.26 -33.27 8.54
N ARG A 176 33.73 -33.42 9.78
CA ARG A 176 33.86 -34.73 10.45
C ARG A 176 32.49 -35.30 10.86
N GLU A 177 31.61 -34.45 11.37
CA GLU A 177 30.24 -34.84 11.75
C GLU A 177 29.36 -35.10 10.52
N GLN A 178 29.55 -34.34 9.44
CA GLN A 178 28.89 -34.61 8.15
C GLN A 178 29.24 -36.01 7.62
N GLU A 179 30.50 -36.43 7.77
CA GLU A 179 30.99 -37.72 7.30
C GLU A 179 30.52 -38.88 8.20
N GLU A 180 30.47 -38.69 9.52
CA GLU A 180 29.88 -39.66 10.47
C GLU A 180 28.37 -39.87 10.24
N MET A 181 27.63 -38.80 9.91
CA MET A 181 26.19 -38.89 9.62
C MET A 181 25.89 -39.55 8.27
N LEU A 182 26.68 -39.27 7.23
CA LEU A 182 26.60 -39.99 5.95
C LEU A 182 26.89 -41.49 6.11
N ARG A 183 27.78 -41.84 7.05
CA ARG A 183 28.13 -43.22 7.39
C ARG A 183 27.06 -43.92 8.23
N ALA A 184 26.31 -43.17 9.05
CA ALA A 184 25.20 -43.68 9.86
C ALA A 184 23.84 -43.71 9.11
N GLY A 185 23.74 -43.08 7.93
CA GLY A 185 22.50 -42.91 7.16
C GLY A 185 21.90 -44.18 6.51
N GLY A 186 22.42 -45.38 6.81
CA GLY A 186 21.91 -46.65 6.29
C GLY A 186 20.70 -47.23 7.03
N ASP A 187 20.48 -46.87 8.30
CA ASP A 187 19.57 -47.62 9.20
C ASP A 187 18.35 -46.82 9.73
N TYR A 188 18.10 -45.59 9.25
CA TYR A 188 16.99 -44.76 9.74
C TYR A 188 15.75 -44.75 8.82
N VAL A 189 15.53 -45.81 8.03
CA VAL A 189 14.30 -45.99 7.24
C VAL A 189 13.48 -47.17 7.76
N GLN A 190 13.23 -47.23 9.07
CA GLN A 190 12.09 -47.99 9.57
C GLN A 190 11.72 -47.58 10.99
N GLY A 191 10.50 -47.06 11.16
CA GLY A 191 9.87 -46.93 12.48
C GLY A 191 9.07 -45.65 12.67
N GLY A 192 7.75 -45.73 12.54
CA GLY A 192 6.82 -44.81 13.21
C GLY A 192 5.81 -44.09 12.34
N GLU A 193 4.83 -44.84 11.85
CA GLU A 193 3.56 -44.35 11.30
C GLU A 193 2.74 -43.50 12.30
N THR A 194 2.48 -42.26 11.89
CA THR A 194 1.13 -41.72 11.62
C THR A 194 -0.01 -42.04 12.59
N SER A 195 -0.35 -41.08 13.46
CA SER A 195 -1.73 -40.94 13.97
C SER A 195 -2.08 -39.54 14.51
N ARG A 196 -1.10 -38.70 14.87
CA ARG A 196 -1.37 -37.37 15.47
C ARG A 196 -1.46 -36.21 14.47
N THR A 197 -0.95 -36.35 13.25
CA THR A 197 -0.87 -35.24 12.28
C THR A 197 -2.13 -35.08 11.43
N GLY A 198 -2.93 -36.14 11.26
CA GLY A 198 -4.18 -36.09 10.49
C GLY A 198 -5.27 -35.28 11.19
N MET A 199 -5.51 -35.55 12.47
CA MET A 199 -6.52 -34.84 13.26
C MET A 199 -6.20 -33.35 13.45
N ALA A 200 -4.91 -32.98 13.58
CA ALA A 200 -4.51 -31.58 13.69
C ALA A 200 -4.74 -30.79 12.39
N LYS A 201 -4.50 -31.41 11.23
CA LYS A 201 -4.77 -30.77 9.92
C LYS A 201 -6.27 -30.66 9.62
N ILE A 202 -7.06 -31.67 9.99
CA ILE A 202 -8.52 -31.63 9.86
C ILE A 202 -9.10 -30.54 10.76
N ALA A 203 -8.63 -30.43 12.01
CA ALA A 203 -9.06 -29.38 12.94
C ALA A 203 -8.68 -27.97 12.43
N GLN A 204 -7.49 -27.79 11.86
CA GLN A 204 -7.07 -26.52 11.24
C GLN A 204 -7.89 -26.14 10.00
N GLY A 205 -8.29 -27.11 9.18
CA GLY A 205 -9.18 -26.86 8.05
C GLY A 205 -10.56 -26.38 8.51
N LEU A 206 -11.08 -26.98 9.59
CA LEU A 206 -12.37 -26.61 10.18
C LEU A 206 -12.36 -25.18 10.76
N THR A 207 -11.28 -24.76 11.43
CA THR A 207 -11.20 -23.40 11.99
C THR A 207 -11.12 -22.34 10.89
N ILE A 208 -10.36 -22.58 9.82
CA ILE A 208 -10.29 -21.68 8.66
C ILE A 208 -11.67 -21.58 7.99
N ALA A 209 -12.36 -22.71 7.80
CA ALA A 209 -13.69 -22.72 7.20
C ALA A 209 -14.70 -21.92 8.04
N VAL A 210 -14.66 -22.03 9.38
CA VAL A 210 -15.51 -21.25 10.29
C VAL A 210 -15.20 -19.76 10.21
N ILE A 211 -13.92 -19.37 10.15
CA ILE A 211 -13.53 -17.96 10.00
C ILE A 211 -14.04 -17.41 8.66
N VAL A 212 -13.83 -18.14 7.56
CA VAL A 212 -14.29 -17.72 6.22
C VAL A 212 -15.82 -17.59 6.20
N ALA A 213 -16.55 -18.57 6.74
CA ALA A 213 -18.00 -18.51 6.85
C ALA A 213 -18.48 -17.32 7.70
N SER A 214 -17.76 -17.00 8.78
CA SER A 214 -18.06 -15.86 9.64
C SER A 214 -17.86 -14.53 8.92
N VAL A 215 -16.76 -14.38 8.17
CA VAL A 215 -16.49 -13.18 7.36
C VAL A 215 -17.55 -13.02 6.26
N LEU A 216 -17.89 -14.09 5.56
CA LEU A 216 -18.96 -14.08 4.55
C LEU A 216 -20.32 -13.71 5.16
N PHE A 217 -20.62 -14.23 6.36
CA PHE A 217 -21.85 -13.87 7.08
C PHE A 217 -21.88 -12.39 7.46
N ILE A 218 -20.77 -11.82 7.93
CA ILE A 218 -20.67 -10.38 8.25
C ILE A 218 -20.89 -9.53 6.99
N ILE A 219 -20.23 -9.87 5.88
CA ILE A 219 -20.42 -9.16 4.60
C ILE A 219 -21.87 -9.27 4.14
N PHE A 220 -22.47 -10.45 4.22
CA PHE A 220 -23.86 -10.64 3.83
C PHE A 220 -24.81 -9.82 4.71
N TYR A 221 -24.62 -9.85 6.03
CA TYR A 221 -25.51 -9.19 6.98
C TYR A 221 -25.38 -7.66 6.97
N TYR A 222 -24.16 -7.13 6.83
CA TYR A 222 -23.90 -5.68 6.92
C TYR A 222 -23.79 -4.96 5.58
N ALA A 223 -23.49 -5.65 4.47
CA ALA A 223 -23.40 -5.01 3.16
C ALA A 223 -24.59 -5.40 2.27
N ILE A 224 -24.85 -6.69 2.11
CA ILE A 224 -25.83 -7.19 1.13
C ILE A 224 -27.27 -6.99 1.61
N ARG A 225 -27.60 -7.44 2.82
CA ARG A 225 -28.95 -7.33 3.39
C ARG A 225 -29.45 -5.86 3.45
N PRO A 226 -28.70 -4.89 4.02
CA PRO A 226 -29.18 -3.52 4.05
C PRO A 226 -29.27 -2.89 2.65
N ALA A 227 -28.42 -3.29 1.70
CA ALA A 227 -28.54 -2.82 0.32
C ALA A 227 -29.83 -3.31 -0.35
N ILE A 228 -30.23 -4.57 -0.12
CA ILE A 228 -31.50 -5.12 -0.63
C ILE A 228 -32.69 -4.40 -0.01
N VAL A 229 -32.74 -4.29 1.33
CA VAL A 229 -33.84 -3.63 2.04
C VAL A 229 -33.93 -2.13 1.70
N ALA A 230 -32.78 -1.45 1.58
CA ALA A 230 -32.76 -0.06 1.14
C ALA A 230 -33.29 0.09 -0.29
N ASN A 231 -33.02 -0.88 -1.17
CA ASN A 231 -33.52 -0.85 -2.53
C ASN A 231 -35.03 -1.13 -2.61
N GLU A 232 -35.55 -2.07 -1.82
CA GLU A 232 -36.99 -2.32 -1.69
C GLU A 232 -37.72 -1.09 -1.16
N ASN A 233 -37.22 -0.48 -0.08
CA ASN A 233 -37.79 0.76 0.46
C ASN A 233 -37.77 1.91 -0.56
N ARG A 234 -36.72 2.02 -1.38
CA ARG A 234 -36.66 3.01 -2.47
C ARG A 234 -37.74 2.73 -3.52
N ARG A 235 -37.92 1.47 -3.93
CA ARG A 235 -38.95 1.08 -4.89
C ARG A 235 -40.35 1.39 -4.37
N THR A 236 -40.70 0.98 -3.16
CA THR A 236 -42.02 1.25 -2.57
C THR A 236 -42.31 2.76 -2.46
N ARG A 237 -41.31 3.58 -2.12
CA ARG A 237 -41.47 5.04 -2.07
C ARG A 237 -41.68 5.65 -3.46
N LEU A 238 -40.99 5.13 -4.48
CA LEU A 238 -41.15 5.57 -5.86
C LEU A 238 -42.52 5.17 -6.40
N GLU A 239 -42.96 3.93 -6.18
CA GLU A 239 -44.30 3.45 -6.57
C GLU A 239 -45.42 4.28 -5.93
N TRP A 240 -45.27 4.63 -4.63
CA TRP A 240 -46.22 5.51 -3.96
C TRP A 240 -46.24 6.92 -4.57
N LEU A 241 -45.06 7.51 -4.83
CA LEU A 241 -44.96 8.83 -5.47
C LEU A 241 -45.59 8.83 -6.85
N GLU A 242 -45.34 7.80 -7.66
CA GLU A 242 -45.94 7.64 -8.97
C GLU A 242 -47.46 7.57 -8.89
N THR A 243 -48.00 6.78 -7.96
CA THR A 243 -49.44 6.66 -7.73
C THR A 243 -50.07 8.02 -7.40
N VAL A 244 -49.47 8.76 -6.46
CA VAL A 244 -49.97 10.08 -6.04
C VAL A 244 -49.87 11.10 -7.17
N LEU A 245 -48.79 11.05 -7.97
CA LEU A 245 -48.62 11.94 -9.10
C LEU A 245 -49.66 11.65 -10.19
N VAL A 246 -49.97 10.38 -10.46
CA VAL A 246 -50.98 9.99 -11.46
C VAL A 246 -52.37 10.47 -11.04
N GLU A 247 -52.76 10.26 -9.78
CA GLU A 247 -54.04 10.73 -9.23
C GLU A 247 -54.17 12.25 -9.34
N ARG A 248 -53.14 13.00 -8.91
CA ARG A 248 -53.15 14.47 -8.96
C ARG A 248 -52.93 15.05 -10.36
N SER A 249 -52.44 14.24 -11.30
CA SER A 249 -52.29 14.68 -12.68
C SER A 249 -53.63 15.02 -13.28
N GLU A 250 -54.74 14.45 -12.83
CA GLU A 250 -56.07 14.80 -13.34
C GLU A 250 -56.46 16.25 -13.03
N GLU A 251 -55.91 16.86 -11.98
CA GLU A 251 -56.27 18.20 -11.52
C GLU A 251 -55.24 19.29 -11.90
N ASP A 252 -53.95 18.95 -11.95
CA ASP A 252 -52.86 19.92 -12.16
C ASP A 252 -52.10 19.69 -13.49
N GLN A 253 -52.15 20.69 -14.38
CA GLN A 253 -51.48 20.67 -15.68
C GLN A 253 -49.95 20.60 -15.58
N ALA A 254 -49.34 21.17 -14.53
CA ALA A 254 -47.90 21.11 -14.32
C ALA A 254 -47.45 19.68 -13.98
N ILE A 255 -48.24 18.98 -13.16
CA ILE A 255 -47.98 17.58 -12.78
C ILE A 255 -48.11 16.66 -14.00
N ARG A 256 -49.10 16.88 -14.88
CA ARG A 256 -49.24 16.14 -16.15
C ARG A 256 -47.98 16.22 -17.01
N LYS A 257 -47.43 17.43 -17.20
CA LYS A 257 -46.21 17.63 -18.02
C LYS A 257 -45.01 16.91 -17.43
N ILE A 258 -44.86 16.89 -16.11
CA ILE A 258 -43.77 16.19 -15.42
C ILE A 258 -43.91 14.68 -15.61
N LEU A 259 -45.12 14.13 -15.48
CA LEU A 259 -45.39 12.71 -15.72
C LEU A 259 -45.13 12.29 -17.17
N GLU A 260 -45.51 13.11 -18.14
CA GLU A 260 -45.25 12.87 -19.56
C GLU A 260 -43.74 12.85 -19.85
N ALA A 261 -42.99 13.81 -19.30
CA ALA A 261 -41.53 13.83 -19.42
C ALA A 261 -40.87 12.60 -18.76
N TYR A 262 -41.37 12.18 -17.59
CA TYR A 262 -40.92 10.97 -16.90
C TYR A 262 -41.17 9.70 -17.73
N ARG A 263 -42.38 9.53 -18.26
CA ARG A 263 -42.75 8.40 -19.12
C ARG A 263 -41.94 8.37 -20.41
N ASN A 264 -41.68 9.51 -21.04
CA ASN A 264 -40.82 9.58 -22.23
C ASN A 264 -39.35 9.21 -21.92
N ALA A 265 -38.86 9.49 -20.71
CA ALA A 265 -37.49 9.18 -20.33
C ALA A 265 -37.30 7.73 -19.87
N PHE A 266 -38.31 7.10 -19.26
CA PHE A 266 -38.16 5.81 -18.58
C PHE A 266 -39.22 4.75 -18.93
N GLY A 267 -40.28 5.09 -19.68
CA GLY A 267 -41.44 4.22 -19.94
C GLY A 267 -41.16 3.00 -20.85
N ASP A 268 -40.16 3.08 -21.74
CA ASP A 268 -39.78 1.97 -22.62
C ASP A 268 -39.10 0.80 -21.87
N ALA A 269 -38.74 0.98 -20.60
CA ALA A 269 -38.08 -0.04 -19.80
C ALA A 269 -39.05 -1.08 -19.21
N ASP A 270 -40.31 -0.70 -18.98
CA ASP A 270 -41.32 -1.58 -18.35
C ASP A 270 -42.11 -2.41 -19.37
N GLU A 271 -42.22 -1.98 -20.63
CA GLU A 271 -42.90 -2.74 -21.69
C GLU A 271 -42.15 -4.03 -22.10
N LYS A 272 -40.84 -4.11 -21.82
CA LYS A 272 -40.01 -5.30 -22.11
C LYS A 272 -39.98 -6.34 -20.98
N ARG A 273 -40.80 -6.17 -19.93
CA ARG A 273 -40.80 -7.04 -18.76
C ARG A 273 -42.07 -7.89 -18.56
N ASN A 274 -43.00 -7.87 -19.52
CA ASN A 274 -44.06 -8.87 -19.63
C ASN A 274 -43.68 -9.99 -20.62
#